data_AF-A0A4U5MGZ7-F1
#
_entry.id   AF-A0A4U5MGZ7-F1
#
_cell.length_a   1.000
_cell.length_b   1.000
_cell.length_c   1.000
_cell.angle_alpha   90.00
_cell.angle_beta   90.00
_cell.angle_gamma   90.00
#
_symmetry.space_group_name_H-M   'P 1'
#
loop_
_entity.id
_entity.type
_entity.pdbx_description
1 polymer ?
#
loop_
_entity_poly.entity_id
_entity_poly.type
_entity_poly.pdbx_seq_one_letter_code
_entity_poly.pdbx_strand_id
1 'polypeptide(L)'
;MVQVWKRTNEGLQKGVERNDSRYDEDLNDALEGIKYMKDLVRGTADIAPVVAKPQTVIEYSHCGKLALSHLTEIGWVENEDFYLFSAYYDRRMNSLFPANHIVQVLGMHYRTFNKTLFCTLQSPYTSIVVRAGVREIWQRAWDPRDHFYIPYLISCPVPRRLREEKDLIVAVSTDQCLSKSTTALIVHFYPRESQNPTGKVAVCVKGLDFLDNEQS
;
A
#
# COMPACT_ATOMS: atom_id res chain seq x y z
N MET A 1 4.49 -3.73 77.06
CA MET A 1 3.15 -3.61 76.45
C MET A 1 3.10 -2.20 75.85
N VAL A 2 3.18 -1.92 74.54
CA VAL A 2 3.04 -2.68 73.28
C VAL A 2 4.05 -2.07 72.30
N GLN A 3 4.85 -2.90 71.61
CA GLN A 3 5.71 -2.44 70.52
C GLN A 3 4.87 -2.25 69.25
N VAL A 4 4.89 -1.03 68.73
CA VAL A 4 4.20 -0.65 67.48
C VAL A 4 5.08 -1.08 66.30
N TRP A 5 4.61 -2.06 65.55
CA TRP A 5 5.19 -2.49 64.27
C TRP A 5 4.95 -1.44 63.18
N LYS A 6 6.02 -0.88 62.60
CA LYS A 6 5.95 -0.12 61.34
C LYS A 6 6.04 -1.11 60.17
N ARG A 7 4.93 -1.30 59.45
CA ARG A 7 4.92 -1.98 58.15
C ARG A 7 5.59 -1.10 57.10
N THR A 8 6.58 -1.64 56.44
CA THR A 8 7.09 -1.20 55.14
C THR A 8 5.99 -1.33 54.09
N ASN A 9 5.62 -0.21 53.44
CA ASN A 9 4.85 -0.22 52.20
C ASN A 9 5.83 -0.25 51.03
N GLU A 10 6.33 -1.43 50.72
CA GLU A 10 6.78 -1.75 49.36
C GLU A 10 5.58 -2.34 48.61
N GLY A 11 5.27 -1.76 47.45
CA GLY A 11 4.30 -2.31 46.51
C GLY A 11 2.97 -1.56 46.46
N LEU A 12 2.90 -0.53 45.60
CA LEU A 12 1.76 -0.30 44.69
C LEU A 12 2.08 0.85 43.71
N GLN A 13 2.98 0.61 42.74
CA GLN A 13 3.08 1.45 41.54
C GLN A 13 3.31 0.56 40.32
N LYS A 14 2.28 -0.19 39.94
CA LYS A 14 2.21 -0.80 38.61
C LYS A 14 0.76 -0.78 38.12
N GLY A 15 0.52 0.01 37.07
CA GLY A 15 -0.47 -0.32 36.04
C GLY A 15 -1.77 0.47 36.04
N VAL A 16 -1.74 1.79 35.76
CA VAL A 16 -2.95 2.54 35.35
C VAL A 16 -2.62 3.65 34.33
N GLU A 17 -1.84 3.38 33.28
CA GLU A 17 -1.53 4.40 32.26
C GLU A 17 -1.59 3.90 30.80
N ARG A 18 -2.19 2.73 30.54
CA ARG A 18 -2.16 2.13 29.18
C ARG A 18 -3.53 1.83 28.55
N ASN A 19 -4.64 2.12 29.24
CA ASN A 19 -5.98 1.79 28.76
C ASN A 19 -6.77 2.99 28.23
N ASP A 20 -6.65 4.19 28.84
CA ASP A 20 -7.44 5.36 28.40
C ASP A 20 -7.17 5.73 26.93
N SER A 21 -5.90 5.66 26.50
CA SER A 21 -5.52 6.07 25.13
C SER A 21 -6.17 5.21 24.04
N ARG A 22 -6.39 3.90 24.29
CA ARG A 22 -6.97 3.00 23.31
C ARG A 22 -8.48 3.23 23.16
N TYR A 23 -9.19 3.45 24.26
CA TYR A 23 -10.61 3.78 24.23
C TYR A 23 -10.87 5.12 23.57
N ASP A 24 -10.01 6.11 23.82
CA ASP A 24 -10.10 7.42 23.18
C ASP A 24 -9.85 7.34 21.66
N GLU A 25 -8.89 6.52 21.22
CA GLU A 25 -8.66 6.25 19.80
C GLU A 25 -9.88 5.59 19.14
N ASP A 26 -10.41 4.51 19.72
CA ASP A 26 -11.58 3.81 19.18
C ASP A 26 -12.82 4.72 19.09
N LEU A 27 -13.02 5.59 20.09
CA LEU A 27 -14.12 6.56 20.11
C LEU A 27 -13.94 7.63 19.03
N ASN A 28 -12.72 8.15 18.87
CA ASN A 28 -12.42 9.16 17.86
C ASN A 28 -12.61 8.60 16.44
N ASP A 29 -12.16 7.37 16.19
CA ASP A 29 -12.34 6.68 14.91
C ASP A 29 -13.83 6.48 14.59
N ALA A 30 -14.64 6.08 15.57
CA ALA A 30 -16.09 5.94 15.41
C ALA A 30 -16.77 7.28 15.11
N LEU A 31 -16.38 8.35 15.81
CA LEU A 31 -16.91 9.69 15.60
C LEU A 31 -16.52 10.24 14.22
N GLU A 32 -15.30 9.97 13.75
CA GLU A 32 -14.84 10.33 12.42
C GLU A 32 -15.67 9.61 11.35
N GLY A 33 -15.90 8.30 11.50
CA GLY A 33 -16.75 7.52 10.60
C GLY A 33 -18.18 8.06 10.54
N ILE A 34 -18.79 8.37 11.68
CA ILE A 34 -20.14 8.97 11.75
C ILE A 34 -20.16 10.34 11.06
N LYS A 35 -19.14 11.18 11.30
CA LYS A 35 -19.02 12.49 10.66
C LYS A 35 -18.92 12.35 9.14
N TYR A 36 -18.06 11.47 8.65
CA TYR A 36 -17.92 11.21 7.21
C TYR A 36 -19.24 10.75 6.59
N MET A 37 -19.96 9.82 7.23
CA MET A 37 -21.26 9.36 6.73
C MET A 37 -22.31 10.48 6.70
N LYS A 38 -22.32 11.36 7.69
CA LYS A 38 -23.18 12.54 7.72
C LYS A 38 -22.86 13.51 6.57
N ASP A 39 -21.58 13.73 6.30
CA ASP A 39 -21.12 14.58 5.20
C ASP A 39 -21.43 13.94 3.84
N LEU A 40 -21.37 12.61 3.74
CA LEU A 40 -21.72 11.86 2.52
C LEU A 40 -23.20 12.05 2.16
N VAL A 41 -24.11 11.93 3.14
CA VAL A 41 -25.54 12.18 2.96
C VAL A 41 -25.82 13.62 2.54
N ARG A 42 -25.00 14.57 3.01
CA ARG A 42 -25.10 16.00 2.66
C ARG A 42 -24.46 16.35 1.32
N GLY A 43 -23.74 15.42 0.69
CA GLY A 43 -22.95 15.68 -0.52
C GLY A 43 -21.73 16.56 -0.27
N THR A 44 -21.27 16.67 0.98
CA THR A 44 -20.11 17.48 1.39
C THR A 44 -18.89 16.63 1.76
N ALA A 45 -19.01 15.30 1.73
CA ALA A 45 -17.88 14.42 1.98
C ALA A 45 -16.81 14.58 0.90
N ASP A 46 -15.55 14.47 1.34
CA ASP A 46 -14.41 14.39 0.43
C ASP A 46 -14.40 13.01 -0.24
N ILE A 47 -14.54 12.99 -1.55
CA ILE A 47 -14.62 11.77 -2.36
C ILE A 47 -13.46 11.79 -3.35
N ALA A 48 -12.63 10.74 -3.31
CA ALA A 48 -11.56 10.58 -4.28
C ALA A 48 -12.12 10.62 -5.71
N PRO A 49 -11.47 11.36 -6.63
CA PRO A 49 -11.99 11.51 -7.98
C PRO A 49 -11.99 10.16 -8.71
N VAL A 50 -13.11 9.85 -9.39
CA VAL A 50 -13.26 8.61 -10.17
C VAL A 50 -12.18 8.51 -11.26
N VAL A 51 -11.87 9.64 -11.89
CA VAL A 51 -10.80 9.76 -12.89
C VAL A 51 -9.63 10.48 -12.24
N ALA A 52 -8.49 9.77 -12.13
CA ALA A 52 -7.29 10.36 -11.56
C ALA A 52 -6.76 11.47 -12.48
N LYS A 53 -6.34 12.58 -11.88
CA LYS A 53 -5.72 13.70 -12.60
C LYS A 53 -4.37 13.25 -13.17
N PRO A 54 -4.00 13.68 -14.39
CA PRO A 54 -2.71 13.37 -14.97
C PRO A 54 -1.56 13.84 -14.05
N GLN A 55 -0.55 12.99 -13.91
CA GLN A 55 0.67 13.24 -13.15
C GLN A 55 1.89 13.18 -14.08
N THR A 56 2.90 13.99 -13.76
CA THR A 56 4.19 13.96 -14.44
C THR A 56 5.03 12.79 -13.93
N VAL A 57 5.69 12.08 -14.84
CA VAL A 57 6.63 11.01 -14.48
C VAL A 57 7.90 11.64 -13.91
N ILE A 58 8.29 11.19 -12.72
CA ILE A 58 9.55 11.58 -12.08
C ILE A 58 10.45 10.35 -12.02
N GLU A 59 11.60 10.45 -12.69
CA GLU A 59 12.60 9.39 -12.86
C GLU A 59 13.86 9.74 -12.06
N TYR A 60 14.45 8.73 -11.42
CA TYR A 60 15.72 8.84 -10.71
C TYR A 60 16.70 7.81 -11.26
N SER A 61 17.70 8.29 -12.00
CA SER A 61 18.70 7.46 -12.69
C SER A 61 19.98 7.20 -11.89
N HIS A 62 20.15 7.87 -10.75
CA HIS A 62 21.38 7.78 -9.95
C HIS A 62 21.32 6.72 -8.84
N CYS A 63 20.24 5.93 -8.76
CA CYS A 63 20.18 4.81 -7.84
C CYS A 63 20.99 3.62 -8.40
N GLY A 64 21.64 2.86 -7.50
CA GLY A 64 22.35 1.64 -7.87
C GLY A 64 21.43 0.50 -8.33
N LYS A 65 22.03 -0.62 -8.76
CA LYS A 65 21.26 -1.85 -8.98
C LYS A 65 20.64 -2.33 -7.67
N LEU A 66 19.43 -2.87 -7.78
CA LEU A 66 18.69 -3.43 -6.67
C LEU A 66 19.42 -4.67 -6.13
N ALA A 67 19.69 -4.68 -4.83
CA ALA A 67 20.10 -5.88 -4.12
C ALA A 67 18.83 -6.70 -3.82
N LEU A 68 18.77 -7.93 -4.32
CA LEU A 68 17.61 -8.81 -4.16
C LEU A 68 17.84 -9.80 -3.03
N SER A 69 16.87 -9.92 -2.13
CA SER A 69 16.83 -10.99 -1.11
C SER A 69 16.01 -12.16 -1.62
N HIS A 70 14.86 -11.87 -2.23
CA HIS A 70 13.93 -12.86 -2.76
C HIS A 70 13.24 -12.31 -4.02
N LEU A 71 12.85 -13.21 -4.91
CA LEU A 71 12.09 -12.89 -6.12
C LEU A 71 10.80 -13.72 -6.12
N THR A 72 9.65 -13.05 -6.20
CA THR A 72 8.34 -13.70 -6.14
C THR A 72 7.54 -13.36 -7.39
N GLU A 73 6.85 -14.35 -7.96
CA GLU A 73 6.01 -14.14 -9.14
C GLU A 73 4.60 -13.68 -8.77
N ILE A 74 3.92 -14.46 -7.92
CA ILE A 74 2.61 -14.15 -7.33
C ILE A 74 2.64 -14.67 -5.90
N GLY A 75 2.20 -13.85 -4.95
CA GLY A 75 2.15 -14.20 -3.54
C GLY A 75 2.43 -13.00 -2.66
N TRP A 76 2.00 -13.09 -1.40
CA TRP A 76 2.21 -12.02 -0.43
C TRP A 76 3.70 -11.91 -0.06
N VAL A 77 4.26 -10.73 -0.27
CA VAL A 77 5.61 -10.35 0.15
C VAL A 77 5.54 -9.06 0.94
N GLU A 78 6.35 -8.95 1.99
CA GLU A 78 6.40 -7.78 2.84
C GLU A 78 7.60 -6.92 2.47
N ASN A 79 7.33 -5.66 2.09
CA ASN A 79 8.33 -4.63 1.84
C ASN A 79 7.99 -3.43 2.72
N GLU A 80 8.80 -3.21 3.76
CA GLU A 80 8.48 -2.22 4.81
C GLU A 80 7.09 -2.53 5.39
N ASP A 81 6.16 -1.56 5.41
CA ASP A 81 4.81 -1.74 5.94
C ASP A 81 3.78 -2.17 4.86
N PHE A 82 4.25 -2.54 3.66
CA PHE A 82 3.38 -2.99 2.55
C PHE A 82 3.44 -4.49 2.34
N TYR A 83 2.25 -5.10 2.24
CA TYR A 83 2.06 -6.45 1.74
C TYR A 83 1.75 -6.40 0.25
N LEU A 84 2.73 -6.69 -0.59
CA LEU A 84 2.59 -6.71 -2.05
C LEU A 84 2.19 -8.13 -2.51
N PHE A 85 1.36 -8.24 -3.54
CA PHE A 85 0.83 -9.53 -3.99
C PHE A 85 1.28 -9.91 -5.41
N SER A 86 1.15 -8.99 -6.36
CA SER A 86 1.46 -9.26 -7.77
C SER A 86 1.73 -7.98 -8.54
N ALA A 87 2.43 -8.11 -9.68
CA ALA A 87 2.79 -6.99 -10.55
C ALA A 87 2.49 -7.32 -12.02
N TYR A 88 1.77 -6.43 -12.72
CA TYR A 88 1.38 -6.62 -14.12
C TYR A 88 1.78 -5.46 -15.00
N TYR A 89 2.28 -5.75 -16.20
CA TYR A 89 2.57 -4.76 -17.21
C TYR A 89 1.30 -4.38 -17.98
N ASP A 90 0.87 -3.13 -17.83
CA ASP A 90 -0.32 -2.57 -18.46
C ASP A 90 0.07 -1.55 -19.56
N ARG A 91 -0.35 -1.85 -20.79
CA ARG A 91 -0.14 -1.02 -21.99
C ARG A 91 -1.35 -0.16 -22.34
N ARG A 92 -2.46 -0.34 -21.62
CA ARG A 92 -3.71 0.39 -21.92
C ARG A 92 -3.52 1.88 -21.63
N MET A 93 -4.28 2.69 -22.37
CA MET A 93 -4.40 4.12 -22.08
C MET A 93 -4.95 4.30 -20.68
N ASN A 94 -4.34 5.19 -19.92
CA ASN A 94 -4.70 5.46 -18.53
C ASN A 94 -4.70 6.99 -18.29
N SER A 95 -5.48 7.47 -17.32
CA SER A 95 -5.60 8.91 -17.06
C SER A 95 -4.45 9.48 -16.22
N LEU A 96 -3.79 8.64 -15.42
CA LEU A 96 -2.78 9.05 -14.45
C LEU A 96 -1.43 9.35 -15.10
N PHE A 97 -0.97 8.48 -16.00
CA PHE A 97 0.24 8.64 -16.82
C PHE A 97 -0.09 8.39 -18.31
N PRO A 98 -0.80 9.32 -18.99
CA PRO A 98 -1.33 9.10 -20.34
C PRO A 98 -0.28 8.78 -21.41
N ALA A 99 0.97 9.17 -21.21
CA ALA A 99 2.07 8.97 -22.15
C ALA A 99 2.89 7.69 -21.89
N ASN A 100 2.58 6.93 -20.84
CA ASN A 100 3.40 5.82 -20.35
C ASN A 100 2.59 4.52 -20.18
N HIS A 101 3.26 3.40 -20.46
CA HIS A 101 2.81 2.11 -19.94
C HIS A 101 3.04 2.10 -18.42
N ILE A 102 2.34 1.24 -17.70
CA ILE A 102 2.41 1.19 -16.24
C ILE A 102 2.66 -0.24 -15.81
N VAL A 103 3.55 -0.43 -14.83
CA VAL A 103 3.54 -1.65 -14.02
C VAL A 103 2.57 -1.42 -12.86
N GLN A 104 1.48 -2.16 -12.85
CA GLN A 104 0.44 -2.13 -11.82
C GLN A 104 0.79 -3.16 -10.75
N VAL A 105 1.05 -2.70 -9.54
CA VAL A 105 1.32 -3.55 -8.38
C VAL A 105 0.10 -3.53 -7.47
N LEU A 106 -0.39 -4.70 -7.10
CA LEU A 106 -1.43 -4.84 -6.09
C LEU A 106 -0.76 -5.04 -4.72
N GLY A 107 -1.18 -4.26 -3.73
CA GLY A 107 -0.71 -4.42 -2.37
C GLY A 107 -1.72 -3.96 -1.33
N MET A 108 -1.40 -4.19 -0.07
CA MET A 108 -2.17 -3.79 1.09
C MET A 108 -1.26 -3.05 2.06
N HIS A 109 -1.80 -2.06 2.73
CA HIS A 109 -1.12 -1.36 3.82
C HIS A 109 -2.12 -1.19 4.96
N TYR A 110 -1.62 -1.30 6.18
CA TYR A 110 -2.45 -1.12 7.36
C TYR A 110 -2.69 0.37 7.59
N ARG A 111 -3.96 0.79 7.65
CA ARG A 111 -4.38 2.21 7.64
C ARG A 111 -4.08 2.96 6.36
N THR A 112 -4.64 4.17 6.29
CA THR A 112 -4.47 5.12 5.20
C THR A 112 -3.00 5.48 5.02
N PHE A 113 -2.51 5.37 3.80
CA PHE A 113 -1.12 5.63 3.45
C PHE A 113 -0.97 7.03 2.84
N ASN A 114 -0.10 7.86 3.44
CA ASN A 114 0.06 9.27 3.08
C ASN A 114 1.48 9.67 2.65
N LYS A 115 2.41 8.70 2.54
CA LYS A 115 3.80 8.99 2.13
C LYS A 115 3.96 8.85 0.61
N THR A 116 5.13 9.21 0.09
CA THR A 116 5.46 8.95 -1.31
C THR A 116 6.00 7.54 -1.45
N LEU A 117 5.52 6.79 -2.45
CA LEU A 117 6.12 5.51 -2.83
C LEU A 117 6.98 5.66 -4.08
N PHE A 118 8.00 4.82 -4.15
CA PHE A 118 8.89 4.69 -5.28
C PHE A 118 8.88 3.24 -5.76
N CYS A 119 8.96 3.07 -7.08
CA CYS A 119 9.14 1.77 -7.71
C CYS A 119 10.53 1.69 -8.32
N THR A 120 11.32 0.70 -7.90
CA THR A 120 12.55 0.33 -8.60
C THR A 120 12.21 -0.69 -9.67
N LEU A 121 12.24 -0.27 -10.94
CA LEU A 121 12.07 -1.13 -12.11
C LEU A 121 13.44 -1.60 -12.57
N GLN A 122 13.67 -2.90 -12.56
CA GLN A 122 14.95 -3.47 -12.95
C GLN A 122 14.77 -4.52 -14.06
N SER A 123 15.62 -4.41 -15.07
CA SER A 123 15.87 -5.40 -16.11
C SER A 123 17.27 -6.00 -15.91
N PRO A 124 17.67 -7.03 -16.68
CA PRO A 124 19.05 -7.53 -16.64
C PRO A 124 20.11 -6.43 -16.92
N TYR A 125 19.76 -5.44 -17.74
CA TYR A 125 20.68 -4.43 -18.25
C TYR A 125 20.67 -3.11 -17.47
N THR A 126 19.50 -2.67 -17.02
CA THR A 126 19.33 -1.36 -16.40
C THR A 126 18.35 -1.39 -15.23
N SER A 127 18.57 -0.49 -14.26
CA SER A 127 17.69 -0.26 -13.12
C SER A 127 17.31 1.23 -13.09
N ILE A 128 16.08 1.51 -12.73
CA ILE A 128 15.58 2.87 -12.59
C ILE A 128 14.57 2.94 -11.47
N VAL A 129 14.59 4.05 -10.73
CA VAL A 129 13.55 4.35 -9.76
C VAL A 129 12.61 5.40 -10.33
N VAL A 130 11.30 5.18 -10.19
CA VAL A 130 10.25 6.12 -10.55
C VAL A 130 9.37 6.42 -9.34
N ARG A 131 8.85 7.63 -9.25
CA ARG A 131 7.78 7.93 -8.29
C ARG A 131 6.51 7.16 -8.69
N ALA A 132 5.92 6.44 -7.74
CA ALA A 132 4.70 5.69 -7.95
C ALA A 132 3.46 6.57 -7.79
N GLY A 133 2.43 6.28 -8.58
CA GLY A 133 1.08 6.74 -8.29
C GLY A 133 0.39 5.75 -7.36
N VAL A 134 -0.16 6.21 -6.24
CA VAL A 134 -0.83 5.35 -5.26
C VAL A 134 -2.32 5.66 -5.26
N ARG A 135 -3.15 4.64 -5.40
CA ARG A 135 -4.61 4.80 -5.35
C ARG A 135 -5.23 3.71 -4.49
N GLU A 136 -6.02 4.10 -3.51
CA GLU A 136 -6.87 3.18 -2.75
C GLU A 136 -7.91 2.56 -3.68
N ILE A 137 -8.03 1.23 -3.64
CA ILE A 137 -9.08 0.50 -4.34
C ILE A 137 -10.37 0.54 -3.51
N TRP A 138 -10.23 0.52 -2.19
CA TRP A 138 -11.33 0.56 -1.25
C TRP A 138 -11.84 1.99 -1.09
N GLN A 139 -13.06 2.28 -1.54
CA GLN A 139 -13.64 3.60 -1.34
C GLN A 139 -14.04 3.77 0.12
N ARG A 140 -13.67 4.89 0.73
CA ARG A 140 -14.07 5.24 2.10
C ARG A 140 -15.60 5.24 2.31
N ALA A 141 -16.37 5.43 1.24
CA ALA A 141 -17.83 5.29 1.27
C ALA A 141 -18.34 3.86 1.53
N TRP A 142 -17.52 2.82 1.28
CA TRP A 142 -17.88 1.43 1.54
C TRP A 142 -17.61 1.01 2.97
N ASP A 143 -16.54 1.54 3.57
CA ASP A 143 -16.22 1.41 4.99
C ASP A 143 -15.36 2.61 5.40
N PRO A 144 -15.85 3.48 6.30
CA PRO A 144 -15.13 4.70 6.65
C PRO A 144 -14.06 4.50 7.73
N ARG A 145 -13.96 3.27 8.29
CA ARG A 145 -12.95 2.92 9.30
C ARG A 145 -11.55 3.01 8.70
N ASP A 146 -10.55 3.35 9.51
CA ASP A 146 -9.14 3.37 9.07
C ASP A 146 -8.36 2.16 9.59
N HIS A 147 -8.89 1.44 10.58
CA HIS A 147 -8.16 0.41 11.33
C HIS A 147 -8.18 -0.98 10.68
N PHE A 148 -7.89 -1.08 9.38
CA PHE A 148 -7.78 -2.35 8.67
C PHE A 148 -6.78 -2.27 7.51
N TYR A 149 -6.53 -3.41 6.87
CA TYR A 149 -5.68 -3.46 5.68
C TYR A 149 -6.41 -2.93 4.46
N ILE A 150 -5.98 -1.75 4.00
CA ILE A 150 -6.56 -1.09 2.84
C ILE A 150 -5.83 -1.58 1.58
N PRO A 151 -6.55 -2.08 0.56
CA PRO A 151 -5.94 -2.46 -0.71
C PRO A 151 -5.62 -1.23 -1.57
N TYR A 152 -4.40 -1.20 -2.10
CA TYR A 152 -3.88 -0.16 -2.98
C TYR A 152 -3.52 -0.73 -4.34
N LEU A 153 -3.82 0.07 -5.37
CA LEU A 153 -3.28 -0.08 -6.71
C LEU A 153 -2.12 0.90 -6.86
N ILE A 154 -0.91 0.36 -6.98
CA ILE A 154 0.33 1.13 -7.11
C ILE A 154 0.73 1.12 -8.59
N SER A 155 0.72 2.30 -9.21
CA SER A 155 1.03 2.52 -10.62
C SER A 155 2.46 3.03 -10.78
N CYS A 156 3.35 2.18 -11.26
CA CYS A 156 4.74 2.52 -11.57
C CYS A 156 4.87 2.88 -13.06
N PRO A 157 5.05 4.17 -13.44
CA PRO A 157 5.16 4.54 -14.85
C PRO A 157 6.45 3.97 -15.47
N VAL A 158 6.33 3.31 -16.62
CA VAL A 158 7.46 2.67 -17.31
C VAL A 158 8.12 3.69 -18.27
N PRO A 159 9.40 4.04 -18.05
CA PRO A 159 10.18 4.87 -18.95
C PRO A 159 10.29 4.26 -20.35
N ARG A 160 10.43 5.08 -21.39
CA ARG A 160 10.51 4.61 -22.79
C ARG A 160 11.59 3.54 -23.00
N ARG A 161 12.76 3.72 -22.37
CA ARG A 161 13.90 2.80 -22.40
C ARG A 161 13.65 1.40 -21.82
N LEU A 162 12.60 1.23 -21.01
CA LEU A 162 12.23 -0.07 -20.44
C LEU A 162 11.01 -0.70 -21.12
N ARG A 163 10.43 -0.09 -22.16
CA ARG A 163 9.18 -0.59 -22.76
C ARG A 163 9.33 -1.87 -23.56
N GLU A 164 10.54 -2.13 -24.05
CA GLU A 164 10.86 -3.30 -24.87
C GLU A 164 11.38 -4.47 -24.03
N GLU A 165 11.76 -4.21 -22.78
CA GLU A 165 12.19 -5.22 -21.82
C GLU A 165 11.02 -6.14 -21.46
N LYS A 166 11.29 -7.45 -21.50
CA LYS A 166 10.30 -8.50 -21.17
C LYS A 166 10.56 -9.14 -19.81
N ASP A 167 11.77 -8.98 -19.29
CA ASP A 167 12.18 -9.55 -18.00
C ASP A 167 12.33 -8.39 -17.01
N LEU A 168 11.20 -7.80 -16.63
CA LEU A 168 11.15 -6.74 -15.63
C LEU A 168 10.80 -7.31 -14.27
N ILE A 169 11.47 -6.79 -13.26
CA ILE A 169 11.11 -6.96 -11.85
C ILE A 169 10.85 -5.59 -11.24
N VAL A 170 9.99 -5.56 -10.23
CA VAL A 170 9.64 -4.34 -9.50
C VAL A 170 9.78 -4.55 -8.00
N ALA A 171 10.45 -3.62 -7.34
CA ALA A 171 10.40 -3.48 -5.89
C ALA A 171 9.75 -2.14 -5.53
N VAL A 172 8.86 -2.16 -4.54
CA VAL A 172 8.19 -0.96 -4.03
C VAL A 172 8.76 -0.63 -2.65
N SER A 173 9.00 0.65 -2.39
CA SER A 173 9.58 1.17 -1.15
C SER A 173 9.18 2.63 -0.91
N THR A 174 9.21 3.07 0.34
CA THR A 174 9.10 4.50 0.68
C THR A 174 10.40 5.28 0.45
N ASP A 175 11.53 4.58 0.35
CA ASP A 175 12.83 5.17 0.04
C ASP A 175 13.04 5.32 -1.46
N GLN A 176 13.56 6.47 -1.88
CA GLN A 176 13.82 6.75 -3.30
C GLN A 176 14.90 5.83 -3.89
N CYS A 177 15.96 5.52 -3.15
CA CYS A 177 16.98 4.56 -3.57
C CYS A 177 17.15 3.52 -2.47
N LEU A 178 16.84 2.26 -2.78
CA LEU A 178 16.99 1.16 -1.85
C LEU A 178 18.47 0.86 -1.59
N SER A 179 18.85 0.91 -0.32
CA SER A 179 20.20 0.57 0.16
C SER A 179 20.28 -0.84 0.75
N LYS A 180 19.14 -1.41 1.15
CA LYS A 180 19.02 -2.74 1.75
C LYS A 180 18.53 -3.74 0.71
N SER A 181 18.85 -5.01 0.94
CA SER A 181 18.30 -6.11 0.15
C SER A 181 16.79 -6.19 0.35
N THR A 182 16.02 -6.30 -0.73
CA THR A 182 14.55 -6.29 -0.70
C THR A 182 13.97 -7.41 -1.55
N THR A 183 12.71 -7.72 -1.31
CA THR A 183 11.94 -8.64 -2.15
C THR A 183 11.40 -7.88 -3.35
N ALA A 184 11.54 -8.47 -4.54
CA ALA A 184 10.98 -7.94 -5.78
C ALA A 184 9.90 -8.87 -6.33
N LEU A 185 8.94 -8.29 -7.04
CA LEU A 185 7.93 -9.00 -7.79
C LEU A 185 8.35 -9.11 -9.26
N ILE A 186 8.17 -10.29 -9.85
CA ILE A 186 8.27 -10.47 -11.31
C ILE A 186 7.09 -9.78 -11.97
N VAL A 187 7.36 -8.97 -12.99
CA VAL A 187 6.32 -8.27 -13.74
C VAL A 187 5.75 -9.19 -14.80
N HIS A 188 4.45 -9.46 -14.68
CA HIS A 188 3.71 -10.27 -15.64
C HIS A 188 3.34 -9.50 -16.90
N PHE A 189 3.64 -10.06 -18.06
CA PHE A 189 3.26 -9.50 -19.35
C PHE A 189 2.11 -10.31 -19.94
N TYR A 190 0.93 -9.70 -20.09
CA TYR A 190 -0.13 -10.34 -20.86
C TYR A 190 0.28 -10.45 -22.34
N PRO A 191 0.05 -11.60 -22.99
CA PRO A 191 0.31 -11.75 -24.41
C PRO A 191 -0.54 -10.74 -25.21
N ARG A 192 0.03 -10.19 -26.29
CA ARG A 192 -0.60 -9.17 -27.17
C ARG A 192 -1.89 -9.65 -27.86
N GLU A 193 -2.30 -10.91 -27.67
CA GLU A 193 -3.10 -11.67 -28.64
C GLU A 193 -4.48 -12.12 -28.18
N SER A 194 -5.02 -11.62 -27.06
CA SER A 194 -6.47 -11.77 -26.83
C SER A 194 -7.23 -10.75 -27.69
N GLN A 195 -7.41 -11.08 -28.97
CA GLN A 195 -8.14 -10.29 -29.98
C GLN A 195 -9.65 -10.16 -29.72
N ASN A 196 -10.10 -10.16 -28.46
CA ASN A 196 -11.50 -9.92 -28.09
C ASN A 196 -11.56 -8.89 -26.95
N PRO A 197 -11.56 -7.57 -27.24
CA PRO A 197 -11.61 -6.51 -26.23
C PRO A 197 -13.00 -6.32 -25.59
N THR A 198 -13.94 -7.24 -25.77
CA THR A 198 -15.32 -7.14 -25.26
C THR A 198 -15.51 -7.72 -23.85
N GLY A 199 -14.43 -7.90 -23.09
CA GLY A 199 -14.51 -8.31 -21.70
C GLY A 199 -14.80 -7.12 -20.79
N LYS A 200 -16.06 -6.94 -20.38
CA LYS A 200 -16.37 -6.09 -19.22
C LYS A 200 -15.68 -6.72 -18.01
N VAL A 201 -14.57 -6.14 -17.56
CA VAL A 201 -13.88 -6.60 -16.35
C VAL A 201 -14.65 -6.06 -15.15
N ALA A 202 -15.30 -6.96 -14.42
CA ALA A 202 -15.85 -6.67 -13.10
C ALA A 202 -14.86 -7.17 -12.05
N VAL A 203 -14.46 -6.30 -11.13
CA VAL A 203 -13.65 -6.67 -9.96
C VAL A 203 -14.56 -6.58 -8.75
N CYS A 204 -14.86 -7.73 -8.15
CA CYS A 204 -15.55 -7.79 -6.87
C CYS A 204 -14.49 -7.85 -5.77
N VAL A 205 -14.41 -6.81 -4.94
CA VAL A 205 -13.54 -6.79 -3.77
C VAL A 205 -14.40 -7.13 -2.55
N LYS A 206 -14.01 -8.15 -1.79
CA LYS A 206 -14.63 -8.51 -0.50
C LYS A 206 -13.64 -8.14 0.59
N GLY A 207 -14.11 -7.53 1.68
CA GLY A 207 -13.28 -7.32 2.87
C GLY A 207 -12.73 -8.65 3.36
N LEU A 208 -11.41 -8.77 3.41
CA LEU A 208 -10.72 -9.91 4.02
C LEU A 208 -10.38 -9.51 5.45
N ASP A 209 -11.11 -10.07 6.41
CA ASP A 209 -10.68 -10.07 7.82
C ASP A 209 -9.70 -11.22 8.00
N PHE A 210 -8.47 -10.90 8.43
CA PHE A 210 -7.52 -11.91 8.87
C PHE A 210 -7.74 -12.11 10.36
N LEU A 211 -8.01 -13.35 10.78
CA LEU A 211 -8.00 -13.68 12.20
C LEU A 211 -6.53 -13.72 12.63
N ASP A 212 -6.15 -12.82 13.53
CA ASP A 212 -4.88 -12.94 14.25
C ASP A 212 -4.96 -14.23 15.07
N ASN A 213 -4.25 -15.26 14.60
CA ASN A 213 -4.01 -16.44 15.43
C ASN A 213 -3.04 -16.00 16.53
N GLU A 214 -3.58 -15.53 17.65
CA GLU A 214 -2.86 -15.58 18.92
C GLU A 214 -2.50 -17.06 19.15
N GLN A 215 -1.26 -17.42 18.85
CA GLN A 215 -0.68 -18.69 19.29
C GLN A 215 -0.57 -18.63 20.82
N SER A 216 -1.56 -19.20 21.49
CA SER A 216 -1.48 -19.69 22.87
C SER A 216 -1.00 -21.13 22.89
#